data_AF-G3S758-F1
#
_entry.id   AF-G3S758-F1
#
_cell.length_a   1.000
_cell.length_b   1.000
_cell.length_c   1.000
_cell.angle_alpha   90.00
_cell.angle_beta   90.00
_cell.angle_gamma   90.00
#
_symmetry.space_group_name_H-M   'P 1'
#
loop_
_entity.id
_entity.type
_entity.pdbx_description
1 polymer ?
#
loop_
_entity_poly.entity_id
_entity_poly.type
_entity_poly.pdbx_seq_one_letter_code
_entity_poly.pdbx_strand_id
1 'polypeptide(L)'
;LRLKFLLATVSKLQESFKTRFKQLDNILAAVHDVLNESSKLLQELRQEGACCLSLLCASLSYEAEKIFKWIFSKFSSSAKDEVKLLYLCATYKALETVGEKKAFSSVMQLVMTSLQSILENVDTPELLCKCVKCILFVARCYPHIFSTNFRVSSSFCCSDHGVTGMVVCVRN
;
A
#
# COMPACT_ATOMS: atom_id res chain seq x y z
N LEU A 1 24.52 19.40 34.10
CA LEU A 1 23.08 19.11 34.37
C LEU A 1 22.23 19.08 33.09
N ARG A 2 22.26 20.13 32.24
CA ARG A 2 21.45 20.18 31.00
C ARG A 2 21.74 19.06 29.98
N LEU A 3 23.00 18.69 29.77
CA LEU A 3 23.37 17.61 28.82
C LEU A 3 22.87 16.22 29.28
N LYS A 4 22.95 15.92 30.59
CA LYS A 4 22.42 14.67 31.16
C LYS A 4 20.89 14.58 31.02
N PHE A 5 20.18 15.69 31.19
CA PHE A 5 18.73 15.77 30.99
C PHE A 5 18.33 15.57 29.52
N LEU A 6 19.10 16.16 28.58
CA LEU A 6 18.87 15.97 27.15
C LEU A 6 19.08 14.51 26.74
N LEU A 7 20.18 13.88 27.19
CA LEU A 7 20.46 12.46 26.92
C LEU A 7 19.37 11.54 27.49
N ALA A 8 18.91 11.79 28.73
CA ALA A 8 17.82 11.01 29.33
C ALA A 8 16.50 11.16 28.55
N THR A 9 16.20 12.35 28.05
CA THR A 9 15.02 12.60 27.21
C THR A 9 15.14 11.89 25.86
N VAL A 10 16.31 11.96 25.21
CA VAL A 10 16.58 11.25 23.94
C VAL A 10 16.47 9.73 24.12
N SER A 11 17.04 9.16 25.19
CA SER A 11 16.91 7.72 25.46
C SER A 11 15.48 7.28 25.69
N LYS A 12 14.69 8.06 26.47
CA LYS A 12 13.24 7.79 26.66
C LYS A 12 12.44 7.91 25.36
N LEU A 13 12.77 8.90 24.52
CA LEU A 13 12.18 9.03 23.20
C LEU A 13 12.54 7.80 22.34
N GLN A 14 13.81 7.40 22.32
CA GLN A 14 14.26 6.22 21.58
C GLN A 14 13.55 4.93 22.03
N GLU A 15 13.34 4.74 23.33
CA GLU A 15 12.65 3.57 23.89
C GLU A 15 11.15 3.56 23.56
N SER A 16 10.49 4.73 23.61
CA SER A 16 9.09 4.88 23.17
C SER A 16 8.92 4.72 21.66
N PHE A 17 9.87 5.21 20.84
CA PHE A 17 9.93 4.90 19.41
C PHE A 17 10.09 3.40 19.18
N LYS A 18 11.08 2.76 19.80
CA LYS A 18 11.33 1.31 19.66
C LYS A 18 10.12 0.46 20.04
N THR A 19 9.43 0.84 21.12
CA THR A 19 8.21 0.16 21.57
C THR A 19 7.09 0.28 20.53
N ARG A 20 6.88 1.48 19.97
CA ARG A 20 5.90 1.69 18.88
C ARG A 20 6.23 0.89 17.63
N PHE A 21 7.49 0.83 17.22
CA PHE A 21 7.91 0.01 16.08
C PHE A 21 7.63 -1.47 16.32
N LYS A 22 7.96 -1.99 17.52
CA LYS A 22 7.67 -3.37 17.90
C LYS A 22 6.16 -3.67 17.92
N GLN A 23 5.35 -2.72 18.39
CA GLN A 23 3.89 -2.85 18.35
C GLN A 23 3.36 -2.89 16.92
N LEU A 24 3.87 -2.03 16.04
CA LEU A 24 3.51 -2.06 14.62
C LEU A 24 3.86 -3.41 13.99
N ASP A 25 5.08 -3.91 14.22
CA ASP A 25 5.51 -5.20 13.67
C ASP A 25 4.65 -6.37 14.19
N ASN A 26 4.25 -6.34 15.46
CA ASN A 26 3.33 -7.32 16.04
C ASN A 26 1.93 -7.24 15.42
N ILE A 27 1.40 -6.04 15.19
CA ILE A 27 0.09 -5.85 14.55
C ILE A 27 0.14 -6.35 13.11
N LEU A 28 1.20 -6.01 12.37
CA LEU A 28 1.39 -6.46 10.99
C LEU A 28 1.49 -8.00 10.94
N ALA A 29 2.19 -8.62 11.88
CA ALA A 29 2.24 -10.08 11.99
C ALA A 29 0.85 -10.68 12.27
N ALA A 30 0.10 -10.16 13.23
CA ALA A 30 -1.24 -10.64 13.53
C ALA A 30 -2.20 -10.50 12.34
N VAL A 31 -2.16 -9.38 11.63
CA VAL A 31 -2.94 -9.17 10.40
C VAL A 31 -2.50 -10.15 9.32
N HIS A 32 -1.20 -10.39 9.15
CA HIS A 32 -0.68 -11.37 8.19
C HIS A 32 -1.26 -12.77 8.44
N ASP A 33 -1.32 -13.19 9.70
CA ASP A 33 -1.85 -14.49 10.08
C ASP A 33 -3.34 -14.58 9.75
N VAL A 34 -4.11 -13.53 10.07
CA VAL A 34 -5.53 -13.43 9.70
C VAL A 34 -5.72 -13.52 8.18
N LEU A 35 -4.93 -12.80 7.38
CA LEU A 35 -5.05 -12.83 5.92
C LEU A 35 -4.70 -14.19 5.30
N ASN A 36 -3.81 -14.94 5.93
CA ASN A 36 -3.35 -16.26 5.48
C ASN A 36 -4.22 -17.42 5.94
N GLU A 37 -5.20 -17.14 6.80
CA GLU A 37 -6.16 -18.13 7.25
C GLU A 37 -6.83 -18.82 6.05
N SER A 38 -6.81 -20.15 6.07
CA SER A 38 -7.18 -21.00 4.94
C SER A 38 -8.66 -21.37 4.95
N SER A 39 -9.33 -21.19 6.08
CA SER A 39 -10.76 -21.48 6.20
C SER A 39 -11.60 -20.54 5.35
N LYS A 40 -12.34 -21.09 4.39
CA LYS A 40 -13.31 -20.35 3.58
C LYS A 40 -14.42 -19.71 4.43
N LEU A 41 -14.72 -20.30 5.59
CA LEU A 41 -15.71 -19.75 6.54
C LEU A 41 -15.26 -18.43 7.18
N LEU A 42 -13.97 -18.10 7.09
CA LEU A 42 -13.37 -16.89 7.66
C LEU A 42 -13.08 -15.83 6.58
N GLN A 43 -13.72 -15.92 5.41
CA GLN A 43 -13.52 -14.95 4.34
C GLN A 43 -13.84 -13.51 4.77
N GLU A 44 -14.92 -13.30 5.53
CA GLU A 44 -15.27 -11.98 6.08
C GLU A 44 -14.18 -11.45 7.01
N LEU A 45 -13.67 -12.30 7.91
CA LEU A 45 -12.58 -11.96 8.81
C LEU A 45 -11.31 -11.54 8.04
N ARG A 46 -11.00 -12.22 6.93
CA ARG A 46 -9.87 -11.86 6.05
C ARG A 46 -10.08 -10.48 5.41
N GLN A 47 -11.30 -10.16 4.98
CA GLN A 47 -11.62 -8.83 4.43
C GLN A 47 -11.52 -7.74 5.50
N GLU A 48 -11.94 -8.02 6.73
CA GLU A 48 -11.74 -7.12 7.87
C GLU A 48 -10.25 -6.95 8.17
N GLY A 49 -9.43 -8.01 8.11
CA GLY A 49 -7.97 -7.91 8.22
C GLY A 49 -7.36 -6.96 7.18
N ALA A 50 -7.81 -7.04 5.91
CA ALA A 50 -7.37 -6.14 4.86
C ALA A 50 -7.85 -4.69 5.11
N CYS A 51 -9.04 -4.53 5.67
CA CYS A 51 -9.57 -3.23 6.08
C CYS A 51 -8.74 -2.61 7.23
N CYS A 52 -8.41 -3.40 8.25
CA CYS A 52 -7.54 -3.00 9.35
C CYS A 52 -6.18 -2.52 8.84
N LEU A 53 -5.59 -3.22 7.88
CA LEU A 53 -4.30 -2.83 7.28
C LEU A 53 -4.38 -1.48 6.55
N SER A 54 -5.49 -1.24 5.84
CA SER A 54 -5.78 0.06 5.23
C SER A 54 -5.88 1.18 6.26
N LEU A 55 -6.68 0.97 7.31
CA LEU A 55 -6.87 1.94 8.39
C LEU A 55 -5.57 2.23 9.14
N LEU A 56 -4.75 1.20 9.36
CA LEU A 56 -3.44 1.32 9.97
C LEU A 56 -2.52 2.21 9.12
N CYS A 57 -2.49 1.97 7.79
CA CYS A 57 -1.73 2.80 6.87
C CYS A 57 -2.23 4.25 6.85
N ALA A 58 -3.55 4.47 6.90
CA ALA A 58 -4.13 5.81 6.93
C ALA A 58 -3.86 6.56 8.24
N SER A 59 -3.93 5.85 9.36
CA SER A 59 -3.74 6.41 10.71
C SER A 59 -2.27 6.70 11.01
N LEU A 60 -1.36 5.89 10.46
CA LEU A 60 0.09 6.01 10.64
C LEU A 60 0.76 6.52 9.35
N SER A 61 0.25 7.62 8.80
CA SER A 61 0.74 8.15 7.52
C SER A 61 2.25 8.43 7.49
N TYR A 62 2.86 8.75 8.63
CA TYR A 62 4.31 8.93 8.77
C TYR A 62 5.11 7.61 8.69
N GLU A 63 4.49 6.45 8.95
CA GLU A 63 5.05 5.10 8.76
C GLU A 63 4.55 4.44 7.47
N ALA A 64 3.80 5.16 6.62
CA ALA A 64 3.16 4.58 5.44
C ALA A 64 4.19 3.90 4.52
N GLU A 65 5.40 4.43 4.40
CA GLU A 65 6.48 3.80 3.63
C GLU A 65 6.81 2.40 4.16
N LYS A 66 6.98 2.25 5.48
CA LYS A 66 7.25 0.96 6.12
C LYS A 66 6.11 -0.02 5.88
N ILE A 67 4.87 0.45 6.04
CA ILE A 67 3.67 -0.38 5.86
C ILE A 67 3.52 -0.82 4.40
N PHE A 68 3.65 0.09 3.42
CA PHE A 68 3.58 -0.27 2.00
C PHE A 68 4.71 -1.21 1.58
N LYS A 69 5.95 -0.97 2.01
CA LYS A 69 7.06 -1.91 1.77
C LYS A 69 6.75 -3.30 2.31
N TRP A 70 6.20 -3.37 3.53
CA TRP A 70 5.79 -4.62 4.13
C TRP A 70 4.66 -5.30 3.34
N ILE A 71 3.63 -4.56 2.92
CA ILE A 71 2.52 -5.06 2.10
C ILE A 71 3.05 -5.67 0.80
N PHE A 72 3.85 -4.92 0.05
CA PHE A 72 4.36 -5.39 -1.24
C PHE A 72 5.35 -6.55 -1.09
N SER A 73 6.15 -6.57 -0.03
CA SER A 73 6.98 -7.73 0.30
C SER A 73 6.14 -8.99 0.57
N LYS A 74 5.07 -8.87 1.37
CA LYS A 74 4.18 -10.00 1.68
C LYS A 74 3.39 -10.46 0.46
N PHE A 75 2.94 -9.53 -0.38
CA PHE A 75 2.33 -9.81 -1.67
C PHE A 75 3.26 -10.69 -2.53
N SER A 76 4.50 -10.25 -2.75
CA SER A 76 5.46 -10.95 -3.61
C SER A 76 5.87 -12.32 -3.06
N SER A 77 5.90 -12.49 -1.73
CA SER A 77 6.22 -13.78 -1.11
C SER A 77 5.05 -14.77 -1.07
N SER A 78 3.81 -14.31 -1.30
CA SER A 78 2.64 -15.18 -1.19
C SER A 78 2.52 -16.09 -2.41
N ALA A 79 2.29 -17.39 -2.18
CA ALA A 79 1.93 -18.33 -3.24
C ALA A 79 0.40 -18.37 -3.52
N LYS A 80 -0.43 -17.80 -2.64
CA LYS A 80 -1.89 -17.84 -2.74
C LYS A 80 -2.42 -16.54 -3.32
N ASP A 81 -3.07 -16.62 -4.49
CA ASP A 81 -3.62 -15.44 -5.16
C ASP A 81 -4.73 -14.75 -4.38
N GLU A 82 -5.54 -15.51 -3.65
CA GLU A 82 -6.55 -14.95 -2.72
C GLU A 82 -5.92 -14.06 -1.64
N VAL A 83 -4.73 -14.42 -1.13
CA VAL A 83 -4.00 -13.62 -0.14
C VAL A 83 -3.37 -12.39 -0.81
N LYS A 84 -2.80 -12.55 -2.01
CA LYS A 84 -2.30 -11.43 -2.83
C LYS A 84 -3.39 -10.41 -3.10
N LEU A 85 -4.60 -10.87 -3.42
CA LEU A 85 -5.75 -10.02 -3.69
C LEU A 85 -6.12 -9.20 -2.45
N LEU A 86 -6.06 -9.79 -1.25
CA LEU A 86 -6.31 -9.08 0.02
C LEU A 86 -5.30 -7.95 0.26
N TYR A 87 -4.01 -8.16 -0.05
CA TYR A 87 -3.01 -7.09 0.03
C TYR A 87 -3.30 -5.95 -0.94
N LEU A 88 -3.65 -6.25 -2.20
CA LEU A 88 -4.05 -5.22 -3.16
C LEU A 88 -5.35 -4.52 -2.74
N CYS A 89 -6.29 -5.23 -2.10
CA CYS A 89 -7.47 -4.63 -1.49
C CYS A 89 -7.11 -3.64 -0.38
N ALA A 90 -6.21 -4.01 0.52
CA ALA A 90 -5.72 -3.12 1.58
C ALA A 90 -5.02 -1.89 1.00
N THR A 91 -4.14 -2.06 0.00
CA THR A 91 -3.49 -0.95 -0.72
C THR A 91 -4.52 -0.01 -1.33
N TYR A 92 -5.49 -0.54 -2.08
CA TYR A 92 -6.55 0.26 -2.71
C TYR A 92 -7.34 1.07 -1.67
N LYS A 93 -7.81 0.43 -0.60
CA LYS A 93 -8.58 1.10 0.46
C LYS A 93 -7.76 2.18 1.18
N ALA A 94 -6.46 1.94 1.40
CA ALA A 94 -5.57 2.93 2.02
C ALA A 94 -5.44 4.16 1.12
N LEU A 95 -5.24 3.94 -0.19
CA LEU A 95 -5.19 5.01 -1.18
C LEU A 95 -6.51 5.80 -1.21
N GLU A 96 -7.65 5.11 -1.19
CA GLU A 96 -8.97 5.75 -1.19
C GLU A 96 -9.21 6.63 0.04
N THR A 97 -8.81 6.14 1.22
CA THR A 97 -9.04 6.84 2.51
C THR A 97 -8.26 8.15 2.63
N VAL A 98 -7.11 8.26 1.96
CA VAL A 98 -6.13 9.35 2.19
C VAL A 98 -5.78 10.12 0.91
N GLY A 99 -6.12 9.57 -0.26
CA GLY A 99 -5.70 10.07 -1.57
C GLY A 99 -6.11 11.51 -1.85
N GLU A 100 -7.27 11.94 -1.35
CA GLU A 100 -7.75 13.32 -1.52
C GLU A 100 -6.97 14.32 -0.64
N LYS A 101 -6.50 13.87 0.52
CA LYS A 101 -5.75 14.71 1.49
C LYS A 101 -4.25 14.80 1.16
N LYS A 102 -3.79 14.15 0.09
CA LYS A 102 -2.39 14.07 -0.33
C LYS A 102 -1.40 13.61 0.75
N ALA A 103 -1.85 12.95 1.83
CA ALA A 103 -0.98 12.65 2.97
C ALA A 103 0.10 11.59 2.67
N PHE A 104 -0.02 10.86 1.56
CA PHE A 104 0.98 9.89 1.10
C PHE A 104 1.92 10.43 0.01
N SER A 105 1.98 11.75 -0.21
CA SER A 105 2.77 12.34 -1.32
C SER A 105 4.22 11.85 -1.39
N SER A 106 4.90 11.73 -0.25
CA SER A 106 6.30 11.27 -0.17
C SER A 106 6.49 9.79 -0.52
N VAL A 107 5.48 8.96 -0.33
CA VAL A 107 5.55 7.50 -0.47
C VAL A 107 4.96 7.03 -1.80
N MET A 108 4.20 7.89 -2.47
CA MET A 108 3.41 7.49 -3.62
C MET A 108 4.26 7.07 -4.83
N GLN A 109 5.48 7.58 -4.96
CA GLN A 109 6.44 7.11 -5.96
C GLN A 109 6.83 5.64 -5.73
N LEU A 110 7.04 5.24 -4.47
CA LEU A 110 7.31 3.85 -4.10
C LEU A 110 6.10 2.96 -4.39
N VAL A 111 4.90 3.44 -4.05
CA VAL A 111 3.65 2.71 -4.33
C VAL A 111 3.50 2.48 -5.83
N MET A 112 3.69 3.51 -6.65
CA MET A 112 3.56 3.39 -8.09
C MET A 112 4.57 2.41 -8.70
N THR A 113 5.85 2.52 -8.33
CA THR A 113 6.89 1.60 -8.82
C THR A 113 6.62 0.15 -8.40
N SER A 114 6.12 -0.06 -7.18
CA SER A 114 5.75 -1.41 -6.71
C SER A 114 4.55 -1.96 -7.49
N LEU A 115 3.51 -1.14 -7.71
CA LEU A 115 2.35 -1.52 -8.50
C LEU A 115 2.69 -1.81 -9.96
N GLN A 116 3.61 -1.05 -10.56
CA GLN A 116 4.13 -1.30 -11.89
C GLN A 116 4.82 -2.67 -11.96
N SER A 117 5.72 -2.96 -11.02
CA SER A 117 6.38 -4.28 -10.96
C SER A 117 5.37 -5.41 -10.75
N ILE A 118 4.34 -5.21 -9.91
CA ILE A 118 3.25 -6.18 -9.76
C ILE A 118 2.51 -6.37 -11.10
N LEU A 119 2.16 -5.28 -11.79
CA LEU A 119 1.47 -5.32 -13.08
C LEU A 119 2.22 -6.15 -14.14
N GLU A 120 3.55 -6.09 -14.14
CA GLU A 120 4.40 -6.86 -15.05
C GLU A 120 4.43 -8.37 -14.74
N ASN A 121 4.08 -8.78 -13.51
CA ASN A 121 4.28 -10.15 -13.00
C ASN A 121 2.97 -10.83 -12.53
N VAL A 122 1.80 -10.23 -12.73
CA VAL A 122 0.52 -10.84 -12.32
C VAL A 122 0.00 -11.82 -13.38
N ASP A 123 -0.37 -13.02 -12.92
CA ASP A 123 -0.78 -14.11 -13.81
C ASP A 123 -2.30 -14.36 -13.84
N THR A 124 -3.07 -13.66 -13.00
CA THR A 124 -4.54 -13.83 -12.91
C THR A 124 -5.31 -12.54 -13.19
N PRO A 125 -6.48 -12.64 -13.83
CA PRO A 125 -7.28 -11.48 -14.20
C PRO A 125 -7.79 -10.70 -12.98
N GLU A 126 -8.06 -11.37 -11.85
CA GLU A 126 -8.51 -10.72 -10.61
C GLU A 126 -7.41 -9.84 -10.02
N LEU A 127 -6.17 -10.34 -9.95
CA LEU A 127 -5.03 -9.57 -9.46
C LEU A 127 -4.70 -8.42 -10.38
N LEU A 128 -4.72 -8.66 -11.70
CA LEU A 128 -4.54 -7.63 -12.72
C LEU A 128 -5.57 -6.50 -12.54
N CYS A 129 -6.86 -6.85 -12.50
CA CYS A 129 -7.95 -5.90 -12.34
C CYS A 129 -7.77 -5.05 -11.08
N LYS A 130 -7.39 -5.68 -9.96
CA LYS A 130 -7.20 -4.95 -8.70
C LYS A 130 -5.94 -4.07 -8.71
N CYS A 131 -4.84 -4.55 -9.28
CA CYS A 131 -3.61 -3.77 -9.43
C CYS A 131 -3.86 -2.52 -10.29
N VAL A 132 -4.52 -2.68 -11.44
CA VAL A 132 -4.90 -1.56 -12.31
C VAL A 132 -5.76 -0.55 -11.57
N LYS A 133 -6.75 -0.98 -10.77
CA LYS A 133 -7.55 -0.05 -9.94
C LYS A 133 -6.69 0.79 -9.00
N CYS A 134 -5.67 0.21 -8.37
CA CYS A 134 -4.70 0.96 -7.56
C CYS A 134 -3.93 1.98 -8.40
N ILE A 135 -3.39 1.57 -9.55
CA ILE A 135 -2.62 2.45 -10.46
C ILE A 135 -3.46 3.63 -10.93
N LEU A 136 -4.70 3.37 -11.35
CA LEU A 136 -5.62 4.40 -11.81
C LEU A 136 -5.96 5.40 -10.71
N PHE A 137 -6.10 4.93 -9.47
CA PHE A 137 -6.29 5.82 -8.34
C PHE A 137 -5.07 6.74 -8.14
N VAL A 138 -3.85 6.19 -8.19
CA VAL A 138 -2.63 7.00 -8.11
C VAL A 138 -2.54 7.97 -9.29
N ALA A 139 -2.89 7.56 -10.51
CA ALA A 139 -2.91 8.43 -11.67
C ALA A 139 -3.85 9.64 -11.50
N ARG A 140 -5.03 9.41 -10.90
CA ARG A 140 -6.02 10.45 -10.60
C ARG A 140 -5.53 11.45 -9.56
N CYS A 141 -4.96 10.96 -8.45
CA CYS A 141 -4.56 11.81 -7.32
C CYS A 141 -3.15 12.40 -7.47
N TYR A 142 -2.26 11.74 -8.23
CA TYR A 142 -0.84 12.05 -8.38
C TYR A 142 -0.37 11.86 -9.84
N PRO A 143 -0.88 12.66 -10.79
CA PRO A 143 -0.62 12.46 -12.21
C PRO A 143 0.87 12.55 -12.60
N HIS A 144 1.65 13.40 -11.90
CA HIS A 144 3.10 13.53 -12.11
C HIS A 144 3.85 12.21 -11.80
N ILE A 145 3.43 11.48 -10.77
CA ILE A 145 4.01 10.18 -10.41
C ILE A 145 3.68 9.16 -11.50
N PHE A 146 2.43 9.13 -11.95
CA PHE A 146 2.03 8.23 -13.04
C PHE A 146 2.82 8.45 -14.32
N SER A 147 3.02 9.71 -14.74
CA SER A 147 3.81 10.04 -15.95
C SER A 147 5.29 9.66 -15.86
N THR A 148 5.83 9.49 -14.65
CA THR A 148 7.21 9.06 -14.42
C THR A 148 7.37 7.56 -14.66
N ASN A 149 6.37 6.77 -14.25
CA ASN A 149 6.37 5.31 -14.37
C ASN A 149 5.83 4.79 -15.71
N PHE A 150 4.87 5.49 -16.30
CA PHE A 150 4.18 5.08 -17.52
C PHE A 150 4.35 6.10 -18.64
N ARG A 151 4.63 5.62 -19.87
CA ARG A 151 4.61 6.52 -21.03
C ARG A 151 3.17 6.84 -21.40
N VAL A 152 2.79 8.10 -21.26
CA VAL A 152 1.49 8.60 -21.72
C VAL A 152 1.64 9.06 -23.17
N SER A 153 1.07 8.32 -24.12
CA SER A 153 0.87 8.83 -25.48
C SER A 153 -0.37 9.73 -25.46
N SER A 154 -0.17 11.05 -25.41
CA SER A 154 -1.05 12.22 -25.70
C SER A 154 -2.59 12.14 -25.61
N SER A 155 -3.21 11.13 -25.01
CA SER A 155 -4.66 10.92 -25.01
C SER A 155 -5.13 10.27 -23.70
N PHE A 156 -4.58 10.69 -22.57
CA PHE A 156 -5.08 10.25 -21.26
C PHE A 156 -6.12 11.25 -20.75
N CYS A 157 -7.39 10.97 -21.03
CA CYS A 157 -8.51 11.65 -20.38
C CYS A 157 -9.03 10.73 -19.26
N CYS A 158 -8.66 11.02 -18.01
CA CYS A 158 -9.38 10.48 -16.86
C CYS A 158 -10.71 11.23 -16.76
N SER A 159 -11.83 10.57 -17.09
CA SER A 159 -13.17 11.07 -16.79
C SER A 159 -13.76 10.31 -15.60
N ASP A 160 -14.72 10.94 -14.91
CA ASP A 160 -15.35 10.43 -13.69
C ASP A 160 -16.13 9.10 -13.86
N HIS A 161 -16.20 8.56 -15.08
CA HIS A 161 -16.92 7.32 -15.42
C HIS A 161 -16.02 6.15 -15.83
N GLY A 162 -14.70 6.26 -15.63
CA GLY A 162 -13.73 5.21 -15.93
C GLY A 162 -12.77 5.55 -17.05
N VAL A 163 -11.88 4.60 -17.37
CA VAL A 163 -10.78 4.77 -18.33
C VAL A 163 -11.17 4.13 -19.65
N THR A 164 -11.44 4.94 -20.66
CA THR A 164 -11.66 4.46 -22.03
C THR A 164 -10.34 4.57 -22.80
N GLY A 165 -9.81 3.44 -23.28
CA GLY A 165 -8.63 3.41 -24.15
C GLY A 165 -7.28 3.61 -23.43
N MET A 166 -6.90 2.70 -22.53
CA MET A 166 -5.55 2.68 -21.94
C MET A 166 -4.61 1.78 -22.77
N VAL A 167 -3.75 2.35 -23.61
CA VAL A 167 -2.54 1.67 -24.10
C VAL A 167 -1.38 2.14 -23.22
N VAL A 168 -1.12 1.43 -22.13
CA VAL A 168 0.00 1.74 -21.23
C VAL A 168 1.17 0.86 -21.62
N CYS A 169 2.18 1.46 -22.25
CA CYS A 169 3.48 0.83 -22.37
C CYS A 169 4.20 1.00 -21.02
N VAL A 170 4.41 -0.13 -20.35
CA VAL A 170 5.23 -0.21 -19.15
C VAL A 170 6.66 0.16 -19.52
N ARG A 171 7.31 1.04 -18.74
CA ARG A 171 8.72 1.38 -18.97
C ARG A 171 9.58 0.24 -18.41
N ASN A 172 10.17 -0.56 -19.30
CA ASN A 172 11.35 -1.38 -18.97
C ASN A 172 12.53 -0.48 -18.57
#